data_AF-A0AAN7WWR9-F1
#
_entry.id   AF-A0AAN7WWR9-F1
#
_cell.length_a   1.000
_cell.length_b   1.000
_cell.length_c   1.000
_cell.angle_alpha   90.00
_cell.angle_beta   90.00
_cell.angle_gamma   90.00
#
_symmetry.space_group_name_H-M   'P 1'
#
loop_
_entity.id
_entity.type
_entity.pdbx_description
1 polymer ?
#
loop_
_entity_poly.entity_id
_entity_poly.type
_entity_poly.pdbx_seq_one_letter_code
_entity_poly.pdbx_strand_id
1 'polypeptide(L)'
;MAAEHGELLAEMATIGRLGATERLKHAQKRRAQQLKGWAQMEKDTTRGSRAKADKKKARTIKVTFPQSITLLDAAARNDVEEVRELLNNGVSPDLVNEDGLTALHQCCIDDFVEIVQCLLDAGGCVNACDSELWTPLHAAATCGHTGLVQLLIQAGADLLAVNADGNMPYDLCEDEATLELLEMVMAEQGITQDRIDECRGAKEKAMLADIQALVQNGADLNTQDANGTTLLHIASANGYVSVAELLVEHRAQMEVRDSDGWTPLHAASCWGQIQMVELLVAHGASLDTKSVLDETPLDVCMDEEVRAKLMDLKHKHDAIMKNQDRQKGTLQRRASSTGSRGKVVRRVSVNERSSLYRREHHKEAMVWQERGRQPEPQDDDEDRQTDNELHRHATMVAGGGAASRLEELEAADRSIVSSLGNGGTSVSLASSVPGEVWSGGGLMDRSASYQLSPAYADGEGADSMTREKSHQTLADLKRQRAAAKLNKYPAPPPPLPPALEEEPAAEVTTSQAQLELQTSPPAEEVASPSQVYFTPASGDPPLLKLRAPEEEQSINKEPCCGLM
;
A
#
# COMPACT_ATOMS: atom_id res chain seq x y z
N MET A 1 7.33 56.07 18.98
CA MET A 1 7.11 55.74 20.41
C MET A 1 6.14 54.57 20.48
N ALA A 2 6.37 53.60 21.35
CA ALA A 2 5.34 52.62 21.70
C ALA A 2 4.32 53.28 22.63
N ALA A 3 3.08 52.80 22.61
CA ALA A 3 2.11 53.16 23.65
C ALA A 3 2.51 52.49 24.97
N GLU A 4 2.36 53.18 26.09
CA GLU A 4 2.73 52.63 27.39
C GLU A 4 1.75 51.53 27.84
N HIS A 5 2.22 50.65 28.73
CA HIS A 5 1.43 49.51 29.20
C HIS A 5 0.10 49.95 29.87
N GLY A 6 0.09 51.08 30.57
CA GLY A 6 -1.12 51.68 31.14
C GLY A 6 -2.12 52.16 30.09
N GLU A 7 -1.65 52.72 28.97
CA GLU A 7 -2.52 53.15 27.87
C GLU A 7 -3.19 51.94 27.19
N LEU A 8 -2.42 50.88 26.96
CA LEU A 8 -2.92 49.60 26.44
C LEU A 8 -4.03 49.01 27.33
N LEU A 9 -3.84 48.98 28.65
CA LEU A 9 -4.83 48.45 29.59
C LEU A 9 -6.12 49.31 29.63
N ALA A 10 -6.00 50.64 29.60
CA ALA A 10 -7.16 51.53 29.51
C ALA A 10 -7.94 51.36 28.21
N GLU A 11 -7.23 51.13 27.10
CA GLU A 11 -7.80 50.93 25.77
C GLU A 11 -8.48 49.55 25.62
N MET A 12 -7.99 48.49 26.27
CA MET A 12 -8.67 47.19 26.30
C MET A 12 -10.08 47.29 26.89
N ALA A 13 -10.28 48.14 27.91
CA ALA A 13 -11.59 48.38 28.53
C ALA A 13 -12.56 49.21 27.66
N THR A 14 -12.10 49.86 26.59
CA THR A 14 -12.98 50.48 25.58
C THR A 14 -13.21 49.53 24.39
N ILE A 15 -12.16 48.87 23.89
CA ILE A 15 -12.24 47.86 22.82
C ILE A 15 -13.24 46.73 23.18
N GLY A 16 -13.24 46.26 24.43
CA GLY A 16 -14.15 45.20 24.89
C GLY A 16 -15.65 45.54 24.78
N ARG A 17 -16.01 46.83 24.68
CA ARG A 17 -17.39 47.31 24.50
C ARG A 17 -17.77 47.62 23.05
N LEU A 18 -16.83 47.56 22.12
CA LEU A 18 -17.07 47.75 20.68
C LEU A 18 -17.60 46.47 20.03
N GLY A 19 -18.34 46.60 18.92
CA GLY A 19 -18.72 45.47 18.06
C GLY A 19 -17.53 44.88 17.29
N ALA A 20 -17.62 43.64 16.81
CA ALA A 20 -16.49 42.94 16.17
C ALA A 20 -15.89 43.72 14.97
N THR A 21 -16.74 44.31 14.12
CA THR A 21 -16.34 45.13 12.96
C THR A 21 -15.67 46.45 13.38
N GLU A 22 -16.01 46.98 14.55
CA GLU A 22 -15.41 48.19 15.12
C GLU A 22 -14.07 47.89 15.79
N ARG A 23 -13.96 46.77 16.51
CA ARG A 23 -12.67 46.26 17.03
C ARG A 23 -11.67 46.05 15.90
N LEU A 24 -12.11 45.51 14.75
CA LEU A 24 -11.27 45.35 13.56
C LEU A 24 -10.78 46.70 13.02
N LYS A 25 -11.68 47.67 12.81
CA LYS A 25 -11.32 49.04 12.39
C LYS A 25 -10.37 49.72 13.39
N HIS A 26 -10.56 49.47 14.69
CA HIS A 26 -9.72 49.99 15.76
C HIS A 26 -8.30 49.40 15.71
N ALA A 27 -8.18 48.09 15.54
CA ALA A 27 -6.90 47.40 15.39
C ALA A 27 -6.16 47.85 14.12
N GLN A 28 -6.87 48.00 12.99
CA GLN A 28 -6.31 48.56 11.74
C GLN A 28 -5.78 49.99 11.96
N LYS A 29 -6.55 50.86 12.63
CA LYS A 29 -6.15 52.23 12.97
C LYS A 29 -4.92 52.25 13.88
N ARG A 30 -4.86 51.39 14.90
CA ARG A 30 -3.71 51.24 15.81
C ARG A 30 -2.46 50.79 15.08
N ARG A 31 -2.55 49.76 14.23
CA ARG A 31 -1.43 49.28 13.39
C ARG A 31 -0.94 50.36 12.44
N ALA A 32 -1.83 51.13 11.83
CA ALA A 32 -1.47 52.26 10.97
C ALA A 32 -0.80 53.42 11.75
N GLN A 33 -1.17 53.66 13.01
CA GLN A 33 -0.48 54.63 13.88
C GLN A 33 0.92 54.13 14.30
N GLN A 34 1.05 52.84 14.64
CA GLN A 34 2.34 52.21 14.97
C GLN A 34 3.31 52.29 13.78
N LEU A 35 2.87 51.95 12.57
CA LEU A 35 3.68 52.04 11.34
C LEU A 35 4.12 53.49 11.05
N LYS A 36 3.25 54.48 11.24
CA LYS A 36 3.62 55.91 11.14
C LYS A 36 4.65 56.31 12.20
N GLY A 37 4.51 55.83 13.44
CA GLY A 37 5.46 56.06 14.52
C GLY A 37 6.82 55.40 14.30
N TRP A 38 6.85 54.24 13.62
CA TRP A 38 8.07 53.56 13.20
C TRP A 38 8.78 54.33 12.07
N ALA A 39 8.07 54.63 10.98
CA ALA A 39 8.62 55.35 9.83
C ALA A 39 9.14 56.76 10.18
N GLN A 40 8.65 57.37 11.28
CA GLN A 40 9.25 58.60 11.82
C GLN A 40 10.53 58.32 12.62
N MET A 41 10.52 57.31 13.51
CA MET A 41 11.70 56.89 14.28
C MET A 41 12.88 56.54 13.36
N GLU A 42 12.61 55.85 12.25
CA GLU A 42 13.58 55.45 11.23
C GLU A 42 14.20 56.65 10.49
N LYS A 43 13.36 57.65 10.12
CA LYS A 43 13.84 58.92 9.54
C LYS A 43 14.71 59.71 10.50
N ASP A 44 14.36 59.75 11.78
CA ASP A 44 15.16 60.46 12.77
C ASP A 44 16.42 59.70 13.18
N THR A 45 16.40 58.36 13.13
CA THR A 45 17.59 57.50 13.33
C THR A 45 18.58 57.63 12.17
N THR A 46 18.12 57.63 10.92
CA THR A 46 18.99 57.85 9.74
C THR A 46 19.58 59.25 9.70
N ARG A 47 18.81 60.28 10.10
CA ARG A 47 19.34 61.65 10.34
C ARG A 47 20.38 61.68 11.47
N GLY A 48 20.09 61.02 12.60
CA GLY A 48 21.02 60.90 13.73
C GLY A 48 22.31 60.13 13.40
N SER A 49 22.25 59.18 12.47
CA SER A 49 23.41 58.47 11.94
C SER A 49 24.31 59.41 11.12
N ARG A 50 23.75 60.19 10.20
CA ARG A 50 24.50 61.23 9.46
C ARG A 50 25.16 62.25 10.39
N ALA A 51 24.50 62.64 11.49
CA ALA A 51 25.08 63.54 12.50
C ALA A 51 26.16 62.91 13.41
N LYS A 52 26.34 61.57 13.37
CA LYS A 52 27.36 60.84 14.14
C LYS A 52 28.53 60.32 13.28
N ALA A 53 28.38 60.27 11.96
CA ALA A 53 29.38 59.74 11.03
C ALA A 53 30.77 60.38 11.19
N ASP A 54 30.85 61.67 11.51
CA ASP A 54 32.11 62.39 11.73
C ASP A 54 32.89 61.96 13.00
N LYS A 55 32.28 61.21 13.94
CA LYS A 55 32.92 60.93 15.25
C LYS A 55 32.77 59.47 15.68
N LYS A 56 33.88 58.74 15.45
CA LYS A 56 34.16 57.31 15.70
C LYS A 56 33.52 56.35 14.69
N LYS A 57 34.39 55.68 13.90
CA LYS A 57 34.11 54.31 13.43
C LYS A 57 33.89 53.44 14.68
N ALA A 58 32.66 53.02 14.92
CA ALA A 58 32.39 51.97 15.90
C ALA A 58 33.08 50.67 15.43
N ARG A 59 33.63 49.90 16.37
CA ARG A 59 34.02 48.50 16.07
C ARG A 59 32.74 47.68 16.00
N THR A 60 32.10 47.66 14.84
CA THR A 60 31.06 46.68 14.55
C THR A 60 31.69 45.30 14.59
N ILE A 61 31.17 44.43 15.45
CA ILE A 61 31.42 42.99 15.33
C ILE A 61 30.72 42.58 14.03
N LYS A 62 31.50 42.26 12.98
CA LYS A 62 30.93 41.60 11.81
C LYS A 62 30.49 40.22 12.26
N VAL A 63 29.19 39.96 12.21
CA VAL A 63 28.69 38.58 12.23
C VAL A 63 29.13 37.92 10.92
N THR A 64 29.66 36.72 11.01
CA THR A 64 30.19 35.94 9.87
C THR A 64 29.63 34.53 9.97
N PHE A 65 29.19 33.99 8.85
CA PHE A 65 28.67 32.63 8.75
C PHE A 65 29.77 31.65 8.26
N PRO A 66 29.59 30.32 8.44
CA PRO A 66 30.44 29.31 7.83
C PRO A 66 30.47 29.43 6.30
N GLN A 67 31.60 29.06 5.70
CA GLN A 67 31.83 29.19 4.25
C GLN A 67 30.84 28.37 3.41
N SER A 68 30.42 27.19 3.90
CA SER A 68 29.39 26.37 3.25
C SER A 68 28.07 27.11 3.14
N ILE A 69 27.57 27.64 4.25
CA ILE A 69 26.33 28.42 4.29
C ILE A 69 26.42 29.65 3.38
N THR A 70 27.55 30.38 3.35
CA THR A 70 27.68 31.55 2.47
C THR A 70 27.72 31.20 0.98
N LEU A 71 28.37 30.09 0.60
CA LEU A 71 28.43 29.67 -0.81
C LEU A 71 27.07 29.14 -1.29
N LEU A 72 26.43 28.29 -0.49
CA LEU A 72 25.12 27.71 -0.80
C LEU A 72 24.03 28.78 -0.85
N ASP A 73 24.03 29.77 0.06
CA ASP A 73 23.10 30.90 0.03
C ASP A 73 23.32 31.84 -1.17
N ALA A 74 24.57 32.12 -1.54
CA ALA A 74 24.88 32.91 -2.74
C ALA A 74 24.46 32.19 -4.04
N ALA A 75 24.71 30.87 -4.11
CA ALA A 75 24.29 30.02 -5.22
C ALA A 75 22.76 29.95 -5.36
N ALA A 76 22.04 29.67 -4.26
CA ALA A 76 20.57 29.62 -4.23
C ALA A 76 19.90 30.98 -4.51
N ARG A 77 20.60 32.10 -4.29
CA ARG A 77 20.16 33.45 -4.70
C ARG A 77 20.45 33.80 -6.16
N ASN A 78 21.12 32.93 -6.91
CA ASN A 78 21.68 33.20 -8.23
C ASN A 78 22.61 34.44 -8.27
N ASP A 79 23.43 34.63 -7.23
CA ASP A 79 24.40 35.73 -7.17
C ASP A 79 25.76 35.30 -7.74
N VAL A 80 25.85 35.31 -9.07
CA VAL A 80 27.04 34.89 -9.85
C VAL A 80 28.31 35.63 -9.38
N GLU A 81 28.21 36.90 -9.02
CA GLU A 81 29.36 37.71 -8.62
C GLU A 81 29.80 37.43 -7.18
N GLU A 82 28.86 37.24 -6.24
CA GLU A 82 29.21 36.81 -4.87
C GLU A 82 29.81 35.39 -4.87
N VAL A 83 29.24 34.45 -5.64
CA VAL A 83 29.84 33.11 -5.82
C VAL A 83 31.24 33.22 -6.42
N ARG A 84 31.43 34.03 -7.47
CA ARG A 84 32.75 34.25 -8.08
C ARG A 84 33.73 34.90 -7.10
N GLU A 85 33.31 35.83 -6.24
CA GLU A 85 34.18 36.39 -5.19
C GLU A 85 34.54 35.34 -4.13
N LEU A 86 33.60 34.51 -3.68
CA LEU A 86 33.85 33.44 -2.71
C LEU A 86 34.85 32.40 -3.22
N LEU A 87 34.67 31.91 -4.46
CA LEU A 87 35.58 30.95 -5.09
C LEU A 87 36.98 31.54 -5.30
N ASN A 88 37.09 32.80 -5.76
CA ASN A 88 38.38 33.50 -5.87
C ASN A 88 39.08 33.74 -4.51
N ASN A 89 38.32 33.82 -3.41
CA ASN A 89 38.85 33.88 -2.05
C ASN A 89 39.29 32.50 -1.50
N GLY A 90 39.20 31.43 -2.30
CA GLY A 90 39.62 30.08 -1.91
C GLY A 90 38.58 29.31 -1.09
N VAL A 91 37.30 29.67 -1.19
CA VAL A 91 36.21 28.79 -0.73
C VAL A 91 36.11 27.60 -1.68
N SER A 92 35.99 26.38 -1.13
CA SER A 92 35.84 25.17 -1.94
C SER A 92 34.45 25.14 -2.60
N PRO A 93 34.34 24.80 -3.90
CA PRO A 93 33.05 24.57 -4.56
C PRO A 93 32.30 23.35 -4.01
N ASP A 94 33.04 22.35 -3.50
CA ASP A 94 32.51 21.06 -3.04
C ASP A 94 32.00 21.10 -1.59
N LEU A 95 31.49 22.25 -1.15
CA LEU A 95 30.87 22.40 0.17
C LEU A 95 29.40 21.98 0.12
N VAL A 96 29.05 21.07 1.04
CA VAL A 96 27.75 20.40 1.10
C VAL A 96 26.83 20.97 2.19
N ASN A 97 25.53 20.72 2.05
CA ASN A 97 24.53 20.85 3.12
C ASN A 97 24.47 19.56 3.99
N GLU A 98 23.45 19.42 4.84
CA GLU A 98 23.26 18.22 5.70
C GLU A 98 22.91 16.96 4.88
N ASP A 99 22.28 17.11 3.71
CA ASP A 99 21.86 16.03 2.80
C ASP A 99 22.99 15.60 1.83
N GLY A 100 24.17 16.24 1.91
CA GLY A 100 25.29 16.01 0.99
C GLY A 100 25.25 16.80 -0.33
N LEU A 101 24.21 17.61 -0.56
CA LEU A 101 24.05 18.41 -1.77
C LEU A 101 25.08 19.56 -1.80
N THR A 102 25.91 19.60 -2.84
CA THR A 102 26.83 20.72 -3.12
C THR A 102 26.09 21.89 -3.79
N ALA A 103 26.72 23.06 -3.83
CA ALA A 103 26.22 24.20 -4.63
C ALA A 103 25.97 23.83 -6.11
N LEU A 104 26.77 22.90 -6.65
CA LEU A 104 26.64 22.39 -8.01
C LEU A 104 25.32 21.62 -8.21
N HIS A 105 24.90 20.81 -7.23
CA HIS A 105 23.60 20.12 -7.27
C HIS A 105 22.44 21.12 -7.28
N GLN A 106 22.43 22.09 -6.35
CA GLN A 106 21.35 23.08 -6.25
C GLN A 106 21.21 23.90 -7.55
N CYS A 107 22.32 24.38 -8.11
CA CYS A 107 22.32 25.08 -9.39
C CYS A 107 21.93 24.19 -10.58
N CYS A 108 22.07 22.86 -10.46
CA CYS A 108 21.58 21.89 -11.44
C CYS A 108 20.10 21.51 -11.28
N ILE A 109 19.44 21.89 -10.17
CA ILE A 109 17.98 21.83 -10.00
C ILE A 109 17.34 23.12 -10.52
N ASP A 110 17.95 24.28 -10.19
CA ASP A 110 17.38 25.62 -10.46
C ASP A 110 17.70 26.21 -11.86
N ASP A 111 18.37 25.47 -12.76
CA ASP A 111 18.86 25.91 -14.09
C ASP A 111 19.84 27.11 -14.06
N PHE A 112 20.72 27.19 -13.05
CA PHE A 112 21.67 28.30 -12.91
C PHE A 112 22.98 28.05 -13.68
N VAL A 113 22.86 27.91 -15.01
CA VAL A 113 23.95 27.60 -15.97
C VAL A 113 25.22 28.43 -15.74
N GLU A 114 25.10 29.75 -15.52
CA GLU A 114 26.26 30.62 -15.30
C GLU A 114 27.02 30.27 -14.01
N ILE A 115 26.31 29.87 -12.94
CA ILE A 115 26.93 29.47 -11.66
C ILE A 115 27.53 28.07 -11.77
N VAL A 116 26.86 27.14 -12.46
CA VAL A 116 27.40 25.81 -12.77
C VAL A 116 28.74 25.92 -13.49
N GLN A 117 28.85 26.78 -14.52
CA GLN A 117 30.12 27.05 -15.18
C GLN A 117 31.17 27.63 -14.21
N CYS A 118 30.80 28.58 -13.34
CA CYS A 118 31.73 29.17 -12.37
C CYS A 118 32.26 28.18 -11.32
N LEU A 119 31.42 27.25 -10.86
CA LEU A 119 31.80 26.19 -9.93
C LEU A 119 32.76 25.18 -10.57
N LEU A 120 32.51 24.81 -11.83
CA LEU A 120 33.36 23.89 -12.60
C LEU A 120 34.69 24.55 -13.01
N ASP A 121 34.67 25.83 -13.42
CA ASP A 121 35.88 26.64 -13.68
C ASP A 121 36.77 26.76 -12.44
N ALA A 122 36.17 26.76 -11.23
CA ALA A 122 36.87 26.75 -9.95
C ALA A 122 37.36 25.35 -9.51
N GLY A 123 37.13 24.31 -10.33
CA GLY A 123 37.56 22.94 -10.05
C GLY A 123 36.58 22.10 -9.24
N GLY A 124 35.29 22.46 -9.22
CA GLY A 124 34.25 21.69 -8.54
C GLY A 124 34.07 20.29 -9.12
N CYS A 125 33.76 19.33 -8.25
CA CYS A 125 33.61 17.93 -8.61
C CYS A 125 32.29 17.71 -9.36
N VAL A 126 32.38 17.59 -10.68
CA VAL A 126 31.24 17.28 -11.58
C VAL A 126 30.52 15.97 -11.21
N ASN A 127 31.23 15.05 -10.54
CA ASN A 127 30.73 13.77 -10.04
C ASN A 127 30.74 13.72 -8.49
N ALA A 128 30.44 14.85 -7.84
CA ALA A 128 30.09 14.84 -6.42
C ALA A 128 28.85 13.97 -6.20
N CYS A 129 28.77 13.29 -5.05
CA CYS A 129 27.61 12.50 -4.64
C CYS A 129 26.97 13.12 -3.38
N ASP A 130 25.64 13.12 -3.31
CA ASP A 130 24.89 13.41 -2.08
C ASP A 130 24.69 12.15 -1.20
N SER A 131 23.81 12.19 -0.18
CA SER A 131 23.55 11.04 0.68
C SER A 131 22.97 9.83 -0.05
N GLU A 132 22.14 10.08 -1.07
CA GLU A 132 21.47 9.06 -1.88
C GLU A 132 22.25 8.73 -3.17
N LEU A 133 23.53 9.13 -3.22
CA LEU A 133 24.45 8.92 -4.34
C LEU A 133 23.98 9.55 -5.67
N TRP A 134 23.07 10.52 -5.63
CA TRP A 134 22.77 11.36 -6.78
C TRP A 134 23.98 12.22 -7.13
N THR A 135 24.12 12.55 -8.41
CA THR A 135 25.15 13.47 -8.91
C THR A 135 24.50 14.70 -9.54
N PRO A 136 25.23 15.80 -9.82
CA PRO A 136 24.68 16.96 -10.52
C PRO A 136 24.06 16.61 -11.89
N LEU A 137 24.54 15.54 -12.53
CA LEU A 137 23.96 15.03 -13.77
C LEU A 137 22.61 14.34 -13.57
N HIS A 138 22.40 13.61 -12.45
CA HIS A 138 21.07 13.09 -12.10
C HIS A 138 20.09 14.26 -11.92
N ALA A 139 20.47 15.28 -11.13
CA ALA A 139 19.63 16.45 -10.89
C ALA A 139 19.26 17.19 -12.20
N ALA A 140 20.25 17.50 -13.04
CA ALA A 140 20.02 18.17 -14.32
C ALA A 140 19.19 17.33 -15.31
N ALA A 141 19.34 16.00 -15.30
CA ALA A 141 18.58 15.09 -16.15
C ALA A 141 17.12 14.93 -15.70
N THR A 142 16.88 14.82 -14.39
CA THR A 142 15.52 14.75 -13.81
C THR A 142 14.73 16.01 -14.10
N CYS A 143 15.35 17.19 -13.97
CA CYS A 143 14.68 18.46 -14.23
C CYS A 143 14.58 18.84 -15.74
N GLY A 144 15.07 18.00 -16.65
CA GLY A 144 14.99 18.24 -18.10
C GLY A 144 15.91 19.36 -18.62
N HIS A 145 16.94 19.74 -17.86
CA HIS A 145 17.81 20.88 -18.16
C HIS A 145 18.89 20.52 -19.19
N THR A 146 18.47 20.24 -20.43
CA THR A 146 19.36 19.86 -21.56
C THR A 146 20.65 20.68 -21.68
N GLY A 147 20.60 22.00 -21.45
CA GLY A 147 21.77 22.88 -21.48
C GLY A 147 22.80 22.57 -20.38
N LEU A 148 22.32 22.29 -19.16
CA LEU A 148 23.16 21.83 -18.05
C LEU A 148 23.70 20.43 -18.29
N VAL A 149 22.87 19.51 -18.80
CA VAL A 149 23.29 18.14 -19.14
C VAL A 149 24.44 18.17 -20.14
N GLN A 150 24.35 18.98 -21.21
CA GLN A 150 25.46 19.17 -22.16
C GLN A 150 26.73 19.75 -21.51
N LEU A 151 26.59 20.70 -20.58
CA LEU A 151 27.70 21.35 -19.88
C LEU A 151 28.42 20.38 -18.93
N LEU A 152 27.66 19.63 -18.13
CA LEU A 152 28.17 18.61 -17.22
C LEU A 152 28.89 17.48 -17.98
N ILE A 153 28.32 17.00 -19.09
CA ILE A 153 28.95 16.00 -19.97
C ILE A 153 30.28 16.54 -20.52
N GLN A 154 30.34 17.80 -20.97
CA GLN A 154 31.58 18.43 -21.43
C GLN A 154 32.62 18.59 -20.31
N ALA A 155 32.18 18.75 -19.05
CA ALA A 155 33.04 18.79 -17.88
C ALA A 155 33.47 17.40 -17.36
N GLY A 156 32.99 16.30 -17.96
CA GLY A 156 33.37 14.93 -17.60
C GLY A 156 32.44 14.25 -16.59
N ALA A 157 31.15 14.59 -16.59
CA ALA A 157 30.14 13.87 -15.83
C ALA A 157 30.06 12.38 -16.23
N ASP A 158 29.91 11.50 -15.24
CA ASP A 158 29.80 10.06 -15.44
C ASP A 158 28.35 9.66 -15.78
N LEU A 159 28.14 9.25 -17.04
CA LEU A 159 26.88 8.73 -17.56
C LEU A 159 26.46 7.39 -16.92
N LEU A 160 27.40 6.69 -16.26
CA LEU A 160 27.20 5.39 -15.62
C LEU A 160 27.23 5.47 -14.09
N ALA A 161 27.16 6.67 -13.52
CA ALA A 161 26.93 6.86 -12.09
C ALA A 161 25.56 6.23 -11.71
N VAL A 162 25.54 5.47 -10.61
CA VAL A 162 24.32 4.77 -10.14
C VAL A 162 24.00 5.22 -8.72
N ASN A 163 22.80 5.80 -8.54
CA ASN A 163 22.33 6.33 -7.27
C ASN A 163 22.00 5.21 -6.23
N ALA A 164 21.35 5.56 -5.12
CA ALA A 164 20.89 4.61 -4.10
C ALA A 164 19.83 3.62 -4.64
N ASP A 165 18.84 4.13 -5.40
CA ASP A 165 17.74 3.35 -5.97
C ASP A 165 18.16 2.35 -7.07
N GLY A 166 19.37 2.52 -7.63
CA GLY A 166 19.87 1.73 -8.76
C GLY A 166 19.69 2.40 -10.13
N ASN A 167 19.24 3.65 -10.15
CA ASN A 167 19.03 4.45 -11.36
C ASN A 167 20.32 5.15 -11.83
N MET A 168 20.42 5.36 -13.14
CA MET A 168 21.38 6.21 -13.83
C MET A 168 20.67 7.50 -14.31
N PRO A 169 21.40 8.58 -14.67
CA PRO A 169 20.77 9.86 -15.03
C PRO A 169 19.73 9.77 -16.16
N TYR A 170 19.90 8.87 -17.13
CA TYR A 170 18.97 8.71 -18.24
C TYR A 170 17.66 7.99 -17.86
N ASP A 171 17.64 7.21 -16.77
CA ASP A 171 16.40 6.56 -16.30
C ASP A 171 15.41 7.57 -15.71
N LEU A 172 15.90 8.76 -15.34
CA LEU A 172 15.17 9.76 -14.55
C LEU A 172 14.62 10.92 -15.39
N CYS A 173 14.84 10.94 -16.71
CA CYS A 173 14.42 12.05 -17.57
C CYS A 173 12.90 12.19 -17.65
N GLU A 174 12.36 13.35 -17.25
CA GLU A 174 10.94 13.68 -17.46
C GLU A 174 10.60 13.99 -18.94
N ASP A 175 11.60 14.33 -19.76
CA ASP A 175 11.40 14.76 -21.15
C ASP A 175 12.24 13.97 -22.17
N GLU A 176 11.64 13.76 -23.35
CA GLU A 176 12.22 13.00 -24.46
C GLU A 176 13.52 13.61 -25.00
N ALA A 177 13.70 14.93 -24.97
CA ALA A 177 14.86 15.58 -25.56
C ALA A 177 16.11 15.47 -24.67
N THR A 178 15.94 15.43 -23.34
CA THR A 178 17.02 15.08 -22.40
C THR A 178 17.37 13.60 -22.47
N LEU A 179 16.37 12.72 -22.65
CA LEU A 179 16.59 11.28 -22.87
C LEU A 179 17.33 11.00 -24.19
N GLU A 180 16.83 11.51 -25.33
CA GLU A 180 17.48 11.39 -26.65
C GLU A 180 18.93 11.89 -26.61
N LEU A 181 19.18 13.00 -25.92
CA LEU A 181 20.52 13.55 -25.72
C LEU A 181 21.44 12.59 -24.96
N LEU A 182 20.98 12.02 -23.84
CA LEU A 182 21.78 11.10 -23.02
C LEU A 182 22.03 9.78 -23.73
N GLU A 183 21.00 9.16 -24.32
CA GLU A 183 21.15 7.92 -25.11
C GLU A 183 22.12 8.12 -26.28
N MET A 184 22.02 9.24 -26.99
CA MET A 184 22.90 9.57 -28.12
C MET A 184 24.36 9.73 -27.65
N VAL A 185 24.63 10.47 -26.57
CA VAL A 185 25.99 10.63 -26.04
C VAL A 185 26.54 9.29 -25.50
N MET A 186 25.70 8.48 -24.85
CA MET A 186 26.10 7.14 -24.39
C MET A 186 26.49 6.24 -25.57
N ALA A 187 25.73 6.29 -26.67
CA ALA A 187 26.04 5.58 -27.91
C ALA A 187 27.32 6.10 -28.59
N GLU A 188 27.54 7.43 -28.65
CA GLU A 188 28.78 8.04 -29.17
C GLU A 188 30.02 7.65 -28.34
N GLN A 189 29.87 7.51 -27.01
CA GLN A 189 30.92 7.02 -26.12
C GLN A 189 31.11 5.48 -26.18
N GLY A 190 30.29 4.77 -26.96
CA GLY A 190 30.36 3.31 -27.09
C GLY A 190 29.96 2.55 -25.83
N ILE A 191 29.06 3.13 -25.02
CA ILE A 191 28.48 2.44 -23.87
C ILE A 191 27.49 1.39 -24.37
N THR A 192 27.70 0.13 -23.99
CA THR A 192 26.85 -1.02 -24.32
C THR A 192 25.95 -1.39 -23.15
N GLN A 193 24.86 -2.12 -23.41
CA GLN A 193 24.01 -2.67 -22.36
C GLN A 193 24.81 -3.52 -21.36
N ASP A 194 25.71 -4.39 -21.85
CA ASP A 194 26.61 -5.20 -21.01
C ASP A 194 27.40 -4.35 -19.98
N ARG A 195 27.75 -3.11 -20.34
CA ARG A 195 28.48 -2.16 -19.47
C ARG A 195 27.54 -1.44 -18.50
N ILE A 196 26.32 -1.12 -18.91
CA ILE A 196 25.26 -0.60 -18.02
C ILE A 196 24.96 -1.65 -16.94
N ASP A 197 24.76 -2.90 -17.35
CA ASP A 197 24.46 -4.04 -16.48
C ASP A 197 25.64 -4.34 -15.53
N GLU A 198 26.89 -4.29 -16.00
CA GLU A 198 28.07 -4.41 -15.13
C GLU A 198 28.17 -3.26 -14.10
N CYS A 199 27.83 -2.03 -14.49
CA CYS A 199 27.83 -0.88 -13.58
C CYS A 199 26.73 -0.97 -12.51
N ARG A 200 25.49 -1.33 -12.87
CA ARG A 200 24.41 -1.56 -11.88
C ARG A 200 24.74 -2.75 -10.96
N GLY A 201 25.22 -3.86 -11.53
CA GLY A 201 25.61 -5.05 -10.80
C GLY A 201 26.90 -4.94 -9.99
N ALA A 202 27.67 -3.83 -10.10
CA ALA A 202 28.97 -3.69 -9.46
C ALA A 202 28.93 -3.80 -7.92
N LYS A 203 27.91 -3.22 -7.28
CA LYS A 203 27.69 -3.27 -5.82
C LYS A 203 27.42 -4.71 -5.35
N GLU A 204 26.52 -5.43 -6.03
CA GLU A 204 26.23 -6.84 -5.75
C GLU A 204 27.47 -7.74 -5.96
N LYS A 205 28.15 -7.56 -7.09
CA LYS A 205 29.35 -8.32 -7.49
C LYS A 205 30.51 -8.16 -6.49
N ALA A 206 30.69 -6.97 -5.92
CA ALA A 206 31.63 -6.73 -4.83
C ALA A 206 31.22 -7.44 -3.54
N MET A 207 29.98 -7.24 -3.08
CA MET A 207 29.43 -7.88 -1.87
C MET A 207 29.49 -9.42 -1.95
N LEU A 208 29.23 -9.99 -3.13
CA LEU A 208 29.31 -11.42 -3.40
C LEU A 208 30.76 -11.94 -3.28
N ALA A 209 31.75 -11.19 -3.78
CA ALA A 209 33.16 -11.54 -3.66
C ALA A 209 33.65 -11.47 -2.20
N ASP A 210 33.24 -10.45 -1.45
CA ASP A 210 33.55 -10.31 -0.02
C ASP A 210 32.93 -11.44 0.81
N ILE A 211 31.67 -11.83 0.52
CA ILE A 211 31.01 -12.95 1.18
C ILE A 211 31.68 -14.29 0.84
N GLN A 212 32.13 -14.50 -0.41
CA GLN A 212 32.94 -15.67 -0.76
C GLN A 212 34.26 -15.71 0.02
N ALA A 213 34.89 -14.55 0.29
CA ALA A 213 36.09 -14.48 1.14
C ALA A 213 35.76 -14.75 2.63
N LEU A 214 34.64 -14.25 3.15
CA LEU A 214 34.16 -14.54 4.52
C LEU A 214 33.90 -16.05 4.72
N VAL A 215 33.23 -16.69 3.75
CA VAL A 215 32.99 -18.14 3.72
C VAL A 215 34.32 -18.93 3.73
N GLN A 216 35.29 -18.55 2.89
CA GLN A 216 36.61 -19.21 2.85
C GLN A 216 37.39 -19.08 4.16
N ASN A 217 37.21 -17.96 4.88
CA ASN A 217 37.80 -17.73 6.20
C ASN A 217 37.01 -18.39 7.35
N GLY A 218 35.85 -18.99 7.09
CA GLY A 218 35.01 -19.61 8.12
C GLY A 218 34.33 -18.61 9.06
N ALA A 219 34.06 -17.39 8.59
CA ALA A 219 33.32 -16.39 9.36
C ALA A 219 31.83 -16.77 9.51
N ASP A 220 31.18 -16.28 10.56
CA ASP A 220 29.74 -16.41 10.73
C ASP A 220 29.02 -15.36 9.88
N LEU A 221 28.18 -15.79 8.94
CA LEU A 221 27.40 -14.90 8.06
C LEU A 221 26.19 -14.26 8.77
N ASN A 222 25.91 -14.68 10.00
CA ASN A 222 24.83 -14.17 10.85
C ASN A 222 25.27 -13.01 11.76
N THR A 223 26.51 -12.52 11.64
CA THR A 223 26.97 -11.35 12.40
C THR A 223 26.07 -10.17 12.16
N GLN A 224 25.58 -9.59 13.25
CA GLN A 224 24.79 -8.36 13.26
C GLN A 224 25.70 -7.14 13.39
N ASP A 225 25.33 -6.02 12.77
CA ASP A 225 25.95 -4.72 12.97
C ASP A 225 25.46 -4.02 14.27
N ALA A 226 25.75 -2.73 14.42
CA ALA A 226 25.31 -1.94 15.59
C ALA A 226 23.78 -1.74 15.68
N ASN A 227 23.06 -1.88 14.55
CA ASN A 227 21.61 -1.76 14.44
C ASN A 227 20.92 -3.14 14.46
N GLY A 228 21.66 -4.24 14.50
CA GLY A 228 21.09 -5.59 14.38
C GLY A 228 20.96 -6.10 12.94
N THR A 229 21.37 -5.32 11.94
CA THR A 229 21.33 -5.67 10.51
C THR A 229 22.26 -6.83 10.22
N THR A 230 21.83 -7.81 9.42
CA THR A 230 22.71 -8.87 8.87
C THR A 230 22.96 -8.67 7.38
N LEU A 231 23.97 -9.38 6.83
CA LEU A 231 24.23 -9.43 5.39
C LEU A 231 22.98 -9.78 4.56
N LEU A 232 22.08 -10.62 5.11
CA LEU A 232 20.84 -10.98 4.44
C LEU A 232 19.82 -9.84 4.42
N HIS A 233 19.74 -8.99 5.47
CA HIS A 233 18.90 -7.78 5.43
C HIS A 233 19.38 -6.81 4.34
N ILE A 234 20.70 -6.57 4.26
CA ILE A 234 21.31 -5.68 3.25
C ILE A 234 21.04 -6.20 1.84
N ALA A 235 21.30 -7.49 1.59
CA ALA A 235 21.00 -8.12 0.31
C ALA A 235 19.50 -8.06 -0.03
N SER A 236 18.63 -8.21 0.97
CA SER A 236 17.18 -8.18 0.77
C SER A 236 16.59 -6.80 0.51
N ALA A 237 17.12 -5.73 1.11
CA ALA A 237 16.72 -4.35 0.79
C ALA A 237 17.13 -3.96 -0.64
N ASN A 238 18.36 -4.30 -1.04
CA ASN A 238 18.93 -3.93 -2.34
C ASN A 238 18.57 -4.89 -3.49
N GLY A 239 17.80 -5.95 -3.24
CA GLY A 239 17.40 -6.92 -4.27
C GLY A 239 18.51 -7.83 -4.79
N TYR A 240 19.63 -7.97 -4.07
CA TYR A 240 20.80 -8.75 -4.49
C TYR A 240 20.55 -10.27 -4.38
N VAL A 241 19.79 -10.81 -5.33
CA VAL A 241 19.34 -12.22 -5.37
C VAL A 241 20.53 -13.18 -5.32
N SER A 242 21.59 -12.93 -6.07
CA SER A 242 22.78 -13.80 -6.16
C SER A 242 23.53 -13.88 -4.82
N VAL A 243 23.55 -12.76 -4.08
CA VAL A 243 24.09 -12.72 -2.71
C VAL A 243 23.19 -13.47 -1.75
N ALA A 244 21.87 -13.28 -1.83
CA ALA A 244 20.92 -13.96 -0.95
C ALA A 244 20.91 -15.49 -1.16
N GLU A 245 21.01 -15.97 -2.41
CA GLU A 245 21.18 -17.40 -2.71
C GLU A 245 22.43 -17.99 -2.04
N LEU A 246 23.58 -17.32 -2.16
CA LEU A 246 24.83 -17.75 -1.53
C LEU A 246 24.73 -17.77 0.01
N LEU A 247 24.13 -16.73 0.62
CA LEU A 247 23.89 -16.66 2.06
C LEU A 247 22.98 -17.81 2.53
N VAL A 248 21.93 -18.13 1.76
CA VAL A 248 20.97 -19.21 2.08
C VAL A 248 21.58 -20.60 1.89
N GLU A 249 22.41 -20.84 0.87
CA GLU A 249 23.18 -22.09 0.71
C GLU A 249 24.07 -22.34 1.94
N HIS A 250 24.74 -21.29 2.42
CA HIS A 250 25.54 -21.31 3.65
C HIS A 250 24.72 -21.21 4.96
N ARG A 251 23.38 -21.34 4.88
CA ARG A 251 22.45 -21.40 6.02
C ARG A 251 22.40 -20.13 6.89
N ALA A 252 22.45 -18.97 6.27
CA ALA A 252 22.09 -17.71 6.93
C ALA A 252 20.68 -17.79 7.53
N GLN A 253 20.51 -17.17 8.71
CA GLN A 253 19.27 -17.18 9.47
C GLN A 253 18.29 -16.15 8.90
N MET A 254 17.14 -16.64 8.42
CA MET A 254 16.12 -15.84 7.73
C MET A 254 15.17 -15.07 8.66
N GLU A 255 15.21 -15.40 9.95
CA GLU A 255 14.31 -14.89 11.00
C GLU A 255 15.08 -14.02 12.04
N VAL A 256 16.30 -13.59 11.71
CA VAL A 256 17.04 -12.58 12.49
C VAL A 256 16.29 -11.26 12.42
N ARG A 257 16.43 -10.46 13.48
CA ARG A 257 15.74 -9.19 13.65
C ARG A 257 16.70 -8.07 13.99
N ASP A 258 16.51 -6.93 13.33
CA ASP A 258 17.21 -5.68 13.60
C ASP A 258 16.58 -4.87 14.77
N SER A 259 17.02 -3.63 14.94
CA SER A 259 16.60 -2.67 15.97
C SER A 259 15.09 -2.43 15.99
N ASP A 260 14.48 -2.42 14.81
CA ASP A 260 13.08 -2.12 14.58
C ASP A 260 12.24 -3.41 14.47
N GLY A 261 12.91 -4.55 14.72
CA GLY A 261 12.33 -5.88 14.72
C GLY A 261 11.98 -6.38 13.33
N TRP A 262 12.42 -5.72 12.27
CA TRP A 262 12.24 -6.15 10.90
C TRP A 262 13.05 -7.41 10.65
N THR A 263 12.62 -8.22 9.68
CA THR A 263 13.36 -9.38 9.18
C THR A 263 13.81 -9.09 7.74
N PRO A 264 14.70 -9.89 7.12
CA PRO A 264 15.04 -9.71 5.70
C PRO A 264 13.81 -9.70 4.77
N LEU A 265 12.73 -10.39 5.16
CA LEU A 265 11.46 -10.36 4.42
C LEU A 265 10.70 -9.03 4.57
N HIS A 266 10.78 -8.34 5.71
CA HIS A 266 10.27 -6.96 5.82
C HIS A 266 11.04 -6.04 4.89
N ALA A 267 12.37 -6.16 4.84
CA ALA A 267 13.21 -5.37 3.94
C ALA A 267 12.88 -5.65 2.45
N ALA A 268 12.85 -6.91 2.03
CA ALA A 268 12.44 -7.28 0.68
C ALA A 268 11.04 -6.76 0.29
N SER A 269 10.14 -6.59 1.26
CA SER A 269 8.77 -6.11 1.02
C SER A 269 8.68 -4.58 0.99
N CYS A 270 9.41 -3.89 1.87
CA CYS A 270 9.40 -2.43 1.96
C CYS A 270 10.08 -1.78 0.74
N TRP A 271 11.26 -2.27 0.35
CA TRP A 271 12.03 -1.79 -0.81
C TRP A 271 11.63 -2.46 -2.15
N GLY A 272 10.44 -3.08 -2.22
CA GLY A 272 9.81 -3.51 -3.47
C GLY A 272 10.41 -4.73 -4.19
N GLN A 273 11.23 -5.54 -3.52
CA GLN A 273 12.07 -6.56 -4.15
C GLN A 273 11.33 -7.89 -4.40
N ILE A 274 10.45 -7.93 -5.41
CA ILE A 274 9.59 -9.10 -5.75
C ILE A 274 10.38 -10.43 -5.79
N GLN A 275 11.50 -10.47 -6.52
CA GLN A 275 12.29 -11.70 -6.70
C GLN A 275 12.90 -12.19 -5.37
N MET A 276 13.32 -11.25 -4.53
CA MET A 276 13.83 -11.53 -3.18
C MET A 276 12.72 -12.06 -2.27
N VAL A 277 11.52 -11.46 -2.31
CA VAL A 277 10.34 -11.95 -1.57
C VAL A 277 10.03 -13.41 -1.95
N GLU A 278 10.09 -13.75 -3.24
CA GLU A 278 9.90 -15.13 -3.69
C GLU A 278 10.98 -16.09 -3.18
N LEU A 279 12.26 -15.71 -3.28
CA LEU A 279 13.38 -16.50 -2.77
C LEU A 279 13.26 -16.74 -1.26
N LEU A 280 13.05 -15.69 -0.47
CA LEU A 280 12.94 -15.77 0.98
C LEU A 280 11.78 -16.66 1.43
N VAL A 281 10.60 -16.52 0.82
CA VAL A 281 9.43 -17.33 1.15
C VAL A 281 9.60 -18.78 0.68
N ALA A 282 10.25 -19.02 -0.46
CA ALA A 282 10.55 -20.38 -0.94
C ALA A 282 11.50 -21.14 0.02
N HIS A 283 12.45 -20.45 0.63
CA HIS A 283 13.38 -21.02 1.62
C HIS A 283 12.83 -21.02 3.07
N GLY A 284 11.67 -20.41 3.31
CA GLY A 284 10.86 -20.63 4.51
C GLY A 284 10.68 -19.43 5.44
N ALA A 285 11.00 -18.20 4.99
CA ALA A 285 10.75 -16.98 5.75
C ALA A 285 9.25 -16.78 6.04
N SER A 286 8.94 -16.27 7.24
CA SER A 286 7.57 -16.21 7.77
C SER A 286 6.83 -14.92 7.41
N LEU A 287 5.79 -15.08 6.58
CA LEU A 287 4.82 -14.04 6.13
C LEU A 287 3.93 -13.45 7.25
N ASP A 288 4.01 -13.99 8.46
CA ASP A 288 3.28 -13.55 9.66
C ASP A 288 4.21 -13.07 10.78
N THR A 289 5.49 -12.84 10.46
CA THR A 289 6.39 -12.09 11.35
C THR A 289 5.90 -10.66 11.52
N LYS A 290 6.21 -10.05 12.67
CA LYS A 290 5.83 -8.67 13.01
C LYS A 290 7.02 -7.82 13.46
N SER A 291 7.07 -6.55 13.08
CA SER A 291 8.00 -5.52 13.55
C SER A 291 7.82 -5.19 15.04
N VAL A 292 8.66 -4.31 15.59
CA VAL A 292 8.44 -3.68 16.92
C VAL A 292 7.13 -2.89 16.97
N LEU A 293 6.62 -2.42 15.82
CA LEU A 293 5.37 -1.67 15.68
C LEU A 293 4.13 -2.57 15.42
N ASP A 294 4.27 -3.91 15.53
CA ASP A 294 3.22 -4.92 15.31
C ASP A 294 2.81 -5.12 13.82
N GLU A 295 3.54 -4.51 12.88
CA GLU A 295 3.33 -4.55 11.42
C GLU A 295 3.95 -5.82 10.79
N THR A 296 3.33 -6.42 9.77
CA THR A 296 3.90 -7.56 9.02
C THR A 296 4.62 -7.11 7.74
N PRO A 297 5.38 -7.99 7.05
CA PRO A 297 5.96 -7.69 5.73
C PRO A 297 4.93 -7.18 4.70
N LEU A 298 3.66 -7.59 4.82
CA LEU A 298 2.57 -7.13 3.95
C LEU A 298 2.09 -5.70 4.29
N ASP A 299 2.26 -5.26 5.54
CA ASP A 299 1.82 -3.95 6.02
C ASP A 299 2.86 -2.85 5.73
N VAL A 300 4.17 -3.18 5.80
CA VAL A 300 5.27 -2.26 5.42
C VAL A 300 5.47 -2.15 3.90
N CYS A 301 4.84 -3.03 3.12
CA CYS A 301 4.93 -3.02 1.66
C CYS A 301 4.21 -1.80 1.08
N MET A 302 4.93 -0.88 0.42
CA MET A 302 4.34 0.28 -0.26
C MET A 302 3.92 -0.01 -1.71
N ASP A 303 4.67 -0.85 -2.42
CA ASP A 303 4.37 -1.27 -3.79
C ASP A 303 3.13 -2.20 -3.87
N GLU A 304 2.38 -2.15 -4.98
CA GLU A 304 1.16 -2.94 -5.18
C GLU A 304 1.43 -4.32 -5.82
N GLU A 305 2.44 -4.47 -6.68
CA GLU A 305 2.80 -5.77 -7.27
C GLU A 305 3.40 -6.70 -6.22
N VAL A 306 4.27 -6.17 -5.36
CA VAL A 306 4.89 -6.85 -4.23
C VAL A 306 3.83 -7.21 -3.19
N ARG A 307 2.88 -6.31 -2.90
CA ARG A 307 1.72 -6.56 -2.03
C ARG A 307 0.85 -7.68 -2.59
N ALA A 308 0.52 -7.65 -3.88
CA ALA A 308 -0.23 -8.71 -4.55
C ALA A 308 0.53 -10.05 -4.52
N LYS A 309 1.86 -10.04 -4.70
CA LYS A 309 2.72 -11.23 -4.62
C LYS A 309 2.74 -11.81 -3.22
N LEU A 310 2.94 -11.00 -2.18
CA LEU A 310 2.87 -11.39 -0.78
C LEU A 310 1.51 -12.00 -0.44
N MET A 311 0.41 -11.40 -0.93
CA MET A 311 -0.93 -11.98 -0.74
C MET A 311 -1.07 -13.34 -1.45
N ASP A 312 -0.63 -13.50 -2.70
CA ASP A 312 -0.66 -14.79 -3.41
C ASP A 312 0.18 -15.86 -2.71
N LEU A 313 1.41 -15.54 -2.30
CA LEU A 313 2.28 -16.40 -1.51
C LEU A 313 1.65 -16.79 -0.17
N LYS A 314 0.99 -15.84 0.51
CA LYS A 314 0.26 -16.10 1.76
C LYS A 314 -0.91 -17.04 1.53
N HIS A 315 -1.77 -16.80 0.53
CA HIS A 315 -2.87 -17.71 0.17
C HIS A 315 -2.38 -19.13 -0.21
N LYS A 316 -1.24 -19.25 -0.90
CA LYS A 316 -0.59 -20.53 -1.21
C LYS A 316 -0.12 -21.25 0.06
N HIS A 317 0.60 -20.55 0.95
CA HIS A 317 1.05 -21.09 2.23
C HIS A 317 -0.14 -21.59 3.08
N ASP A 318 -1.18 -20.77 3.17
CA ASP A 318 -2.41 -21.05 3.90
C ASP A 318 -3.16 -22.28 3.34
N ALA A 319 -3.21 -22.42 2.02
CA ALA A 319 -3.78 -23.58 1.34
C ALA A 319 -2.96 -24.87 1.56
N ILE A 320 -1.62 -24.76 1.59
CA ILE A 320 -0.72 -25.88 1.91
C ILE A 320 -0.95 -26.34 3.35
N MET A 321 -0.93 -25.42 4.33
CA MET A 321 -1.18 -25.74 5.75
C MET A 321 -2.55 -26.39 5.97
N LYS A 322 -3.62 -25.80 5.41
CA LYS A 322 -4.98 -26.36 5.48
C LYS A 322 -5.09 -27.75 4.85
N ASN A 323 -4.30 -28.05 3.81
CA ASN A 323 -4.23 -29.39 3.23
C ASN A 323 -3.40 -30.37 4.07
N GLN A 324 -2.27 -29.94 4.65
CA GLN A 324 -1.52 -30.76 5.60
C GLN A 324 -2.38 -31.16 6.80
N ASP A 325 -3.15 -30.25 7.39
CA ASP A 325 -3.98 -30.55 8.56
C ASP A 325 -5.17 -31.46 8.22
N ARG A 326 -5.69 -31.38 6.98
CA ARG A 326 -6.65 -32.37 6.45
C ARG A 326 -6.00 -33.75 6.29
N GLN A 327 -4.73 -33.84 5.91
CA GLN A 327 -3.99 -35.10 5.88
C GLN A 327 -3.72 -35.63 7.31
N LYS A 328 -3.15 -34.82 8.22
CA LYS A 328 -2.95 -35.17 9.64
C LYS A 328 -4.25 -35.66 10.27
N GLY A 329 -5.35 -34.92 10.12
CA GLY A 329 -6.68 -35.27 10.65
C GLY A 329 -7.34 -36.49 10.00
N THR A 330 -6.99 -36.85 8.76
CA THR A 330 -7.47 -38.11 8.14
C THR A 330 -6.60 -39.32 8.53
N LEU A 331 -5.29 -39.13 8.72
CA LEU A 331 -4.41 -40.13 9.33
C LEU A 331 -4.82 -40.42 10.77
N GLN A 332 -5.08 -39.39 11.58
CA GLN A 332 -5.58 -39.51 12.97
C GLN A 332 -6.89 -40.32 13.04
N ARG A 333 -7.83 -40.09 12.12
CA ARG A 333 -9.08 -40.88 12.00
C ARG A 333 -8.85 -42.33 11.54
N ARG A 334 -7.82 -42.59 10.71
CA ARG A 334 -7.44 -43.96 10.33
C ARG A 334 -6.79 -44.70 11.50
N ALA A 335 -5.89 -44.07 12.24
CA ALA A 335 -5.25 -44.63 13.43
C ALA A 335 -6.23 -44.93 14.58
N SER A 336 -7.29 -44.13 14.73
CA SER A 336 -8.31 -44.33 15.78
C SER A 336 -9.44 -45.31 15.41
N SER A 337 -9.65 -45.60 14.11
CA SER A 337 -10.70 -46.54 13.67
C SER A 337 -10.29 -48.01 13.78
N THR A 338 -9.00 -48.33 13.74
CA THR A 338 -8.49 -49.70 13.93
C THR A 338 -8.79 -50.25 15.33
N GLY A 339 -8.85 -49.38 16.35
CA GLY A 339 -9.16 -49.75 17.73
C GLY A 339 -10.65 -50.05 18.02
N SER A 340 -11.58 -49.77 17.09
CA SER A 340 -13.04 -49.79 17.38
C SER A 340 -13.80 -51.00 16.80
N ARG A 341 -13.16 -52.17 16.70
CA ARG A 341 -13.83 -53.45 16.34
C ARG A 341 -14.70 -53.99 17.48
N GLY A 342 -15.83 -53.34 17.80
CA GLY A 342 -16.63 -53.78 18.97
C GLY A 342 -18.09 -53.31 19.14
N LYS A 343 -18.64 -52.38 18.34
CA LYS A 343 -20.03 -51.90 18.53
C LYS A 343 -20.92 -52.11 17.31
N VAL A 344 -21.57 -53.28 17.26
CA VAL A 344 -22.69 -53.57 16.35
C VAL A 344 -23.91 -52.74 16.78
N VAL A 345 -24.19 -51.66 16.07
CA VAL A 345 -25.41 -50.86 16.28
C VAL A 345 -26.62 -51.66 15.79
N ARG A 346 -27.42 -52.20 16.72
CA ARG A 346 -28.72 -52.79 16.40
C ARG A 346 -29.63 -51.70 15.82
N ARG A 347 -30.15 -51.93 14.60
CA ARG A 347 -31.09 -50.99 13.96
C ARG A 347 -32.42 -50.98 14.72
N VAL A 348 -32.72 -49.87 15.38
CA VAL A 348 -33.97 -49.63 16.14
C VAL A 348 -35.17 -49.72 15.20
N SER A 349 -36.25 -50.36 15.68
CA SER A 349 -37.44 -50.64 14.87
C SER A 349 -38.06 -49.36 14.30
N VAL A 350 -38.64 -49.45 13.11
CA VAL A 350 -39.40 -48.33 12.51
C VAL A 350 -40.56 -47.93 13.44
N ASN A 351 -41.17 -48.89 14.12
CA ASN A 351 -42.29 -48.64 15.05
C ASN A 351 -41.85 -47.87 16.31
N GLU A 352 -40.61 -48.04 16.77
CA GLU A 352 -40.05 -47.26 17.89
C GLU A 352 -39.76 -45.82 17.49
N ARG A 353 -39.25 -45.58 16.27
CA ARG A 353 -39.11 -44.22 15.71
C ARG A 353 -40.47 -43.51 15.61
N SER A 354 -41.49 -44.21 15.13
CA SER A 354 -42.88 -43.71 15.10
C SER A 354 -43.54 -43.65 16.49
N SER A 355 -42.92 -44.17 17.55
CA SER A 355 -43.34 -43.99 18.94
C SER A 355 -42.68 -42.73 19.53
N LEU A 356 -41.38 -42.53 19.31
CA LEU A 356 -40.64 -41.33 19.71
C LEU A 356 -41.27 -40.06 19.14
N TYR A 357 -41.50 -39.98 17.82
CA TYR A 357 -42.15 -38.82 17.19
C TYR A 357 -43.53 -38.48 17.79
N ARG A 358 -44.37 -39.49 18.06
CA ARG A 358 -45.67 -39.28 18.74
C ARG A 358 -45.50 -38.79 20.18
N ARG A 359 -44.42 -39.20 20.86
CA ARG A 359 -44.12 -38.81 22.24
C ARG A 359 -43.47 -37.42 22.32
N GLU A 360 -42.78 -36.96 21.29
CA GLU A 360 -42.34 -35.57 21.12
C GLU A 360 -43.52 -34.65 20.82
N HIS A 361 -44.32 -34.93 19.79
CA HIS A 361 -45.51 -34.11 19.48
C HIS A 361 -46.52 -34.05 20.63
N HIS A 362 -46.65 -35.11 21.45
CA HIS A 362 -47.48 -35.07 22.65
C HIS A 362 -46.89 -34.17 23.76
N LYS A 363 -45.56 -34.10 23.90
CA LYS A 363 -44.90 -33.13 24.81
C LYS A 363 -45.03 -31.70 24.30
N GLU A 364 -44.80 -31.46 23.01
CA GLU A 364 -45.02 -30.15 22.39
C GLU A 364 -46.46 -29.68 22.63
N ALA A 365 -47.45 -30.55 22.38
CA ALA A 365 -48.87 -30.24 22.61
C ALA A 365 -49.19 -29.91 24.09
N MET A 366 -48.52 -30.53 25.07
CA MET A 366 -48.65 -30.13 26.47
C MET A 366 -48.08 -28.73 26.72
N VAL A 367 -46.90 -28.41 26.18
CA VAL A 367 -46.31 -27.05 26.31
C VAL A 367 -47.21 -25.99 25.68
N TRP A 368 -47.85 -26.27 24.54
CA TRP A 368 -48.83 -25.36 23.93
C TRP A 368 -50.11 -25.20 24.78
N GLN A 369 -50.61 -26.26 25.43
CA GLN A 369 -51.75 -26.15 26.36
C GLN A 369 -51.40 -25.43 27.67
N GLU A 370 -50.17 -25.57 28.15
CA GLU A 370 -49.67 -24.95 29.38
C GLU A 370 -49.43 -23.44 29.18
N ARG A 371 -48.91 -23.05 28.00
CA ARG A 371 -48.79 -21.65 27.59
C ARG A 371 -50.17 -20.97 27.47
N GLY A 372 -51.19 -21.69 27.01
CA GLY A 372 -52.58 -21.20 26.93
C GLY A 372 -53.34 -21.09 28.26
N ARG A 373 -52.67 -21.21 29.42
CA ARG A 373 -53.29 -21.08 30.77
C ARG A 373 -52.58 -20.07 31.67
N GLN A 374 -51.53 -19.40 31.20
CA GLN A 374 -50.95 -18.25 31.91
C GLN A 374 -51.67 -16.96 31.50
N PRO A 375 -51.81 -15.95 32.38
CA PRO A 375 -52.02 -14.58 31.94
C PRO A 375 -50.76 -14.12 31.19
N GLU A 376 -50.92 -13.55 30.00
CA GLU A 376 -49.79 -12.96 29.25
C GLU A 376 -49.11 -11.88 30.11
N PRO A 377 -47.78 -11.94 30.33
CA PRO A 377 -47.02 -10.80 30.80
C PRO A 377 -47.16 -9.65 29.80
N GLN A 378 -47.25 -8.43 30.32
CA GLN A 378 -47.30 -7.23 29.51
C GLN A 378 -45.86 -6.84 29.12
N ASP A 379 -45.30 -7.51 28.11
CA ASP A 379 -44.04 -7.10 27.49
C ASP A 379 -44.26 -5.77 26.75
N ASP A 380 -43.43 -4.76 27.03
CA ASP A 380 -43.56 -3.42 26.45
C ASP A 380 -43.05 -3.39 24.99
N ASP A 381 -43.91 -2.96 24.05
CA ASP A 381 -43.55 -2.74 22.65
C ASP A 381 -42.57 -1.54 22.51
N GLU A 382 -41.25 -1.76 22.58
CA GLU A 382 -40.26 -0.69 22.33
C GLU A 382 -40.43 -0.10 20.90
N ASP A 383 -40.80 -0.92 19.91
CA ASP A 383 -41.11 -0.48 18.54
C ASP A 383 -42.31 0.50 18.46
N ARG A 384 -43.23 0.50 19.43
CA ARG A 384 -44.38 1.42 19.43
C ARG A 384 -44.04 2.85 19.83
N GLN A 385 -42.92 3.09 20.51
CA GLN A 385 -42.54 4.46 20.86
C GLN A 385 -42.02 5.21 19.63
N THR A 386 -41.15 4.56 18.86
CA THR A 386 -40.53 5.07 17.63
C THR A 386 -41.56 5.57 16.61
N ASP A 387 -42.60 4.78 16.34
CA ASP A 387 -43.65 5.12 15.37
C ASP A 387 -44.55 6.29 15.82
N ASN A 388 -44.75 6.44 17.14
CA ASN A 388 -45.48 7.56 17.72
C ASN A 388 -44.66 8.86 17.69
N GLU A 389 -43.34 8.78 17.91
CA GLU A 389 -42.46 9.95 17.76
C GLU A 389 -42.34 10.39 16.29
N LEU A 390 -42.25 9.44 15.35
CA LEU A 390 -42.28 9.75 13.92
C LEU A 390 -43.58 10.48 13.49
N HIS A 391 -44.75 10.00 13.96
CA HIS A 391 -46.04 10.65 13.67
C HIS A 391 -46.17 12.05 14.31
N ARG A 392 -45.61 12.26 15.52
CA ARG A 392 -45.56 13.59 16.15
C ARG A 392 -44.63 14.54 15.41
N HIS A 393 -43.51 14.05 14.90
CA HIS A 393 -42.59 14.86 14.09
C HIS A 393 -43.21 15.24 12.73
N ALA A 394 -43.89 14.28 12.06
CA ALA A 394 -44.60 14.53 10.81
C ALA A 394 -45.75 15.55 10.96
N THR A 395 -46.51 15.49 12.05
CA THR A 395 -47.62 16.44 12.29
C THR A 395 -47.14 17.84 12.70
N MET A 396 -45.95 18.00 13.28
CA MET A 396 -45.37 19.33 13.54
C MET A 396 -44.79 20.00 12.28
N VAL A 397 -44.27 19.22 11.31
CA VAL A 397 -43.66 19.77 10.08
C VAL A 397 -44.71 20.26 9.05
N ALA A 398 -45.96 19.78 9.14
CA ALA A 398 -47.02 20.13 8.20
C ALA A 398 -47.82 21.42 8.55
N GLY A 399 -47.57 22.06 9.69
CA GLY A 399 -48.29 23.26 10.16
C GLY A 399 -47.47 24.55 9.99
N GLY A 400 -47.73 25.31 8.93
CA GLY A 400 -46.94 26.51 8.61
C GLY A 400 -47.20 27.74 9.51
N GLY A 401 -46.17 28.54 9.75
CA GLY A 401 -46.24 29.83 10.46
C GLY A 401 -44.96 30.65 10.31
N ALA A 402 -45.08 31.93 9.98
CA ALA A 402 -43.94 32.77 9.62
C ALA A 402 -43.08 33.23 10.81
N ALA A 403 -41.82 33.54 10.49
CA ALA A 403 -40.75 34.01 11.37
C ALA A 403 -41.12 35.07 12.43
N SER A 404 -40.48 34.98 13.62
CA SER A 404 -39.68 36.09 14.15
C SER A 404 -38.78 35.68 15.35
N ARG A 405 -37.72 36.49 15.56
CA ARG A 405 -36.95 36.72 16.81
C ARG A 405 -36.19 35.59 17.50
N LEU A 406 -34.86 35.66 17.35
CA LEU A 406 -33.95 35.68 18.51
C LEU A 406 -34.31 36.87 19.43
N GLU A 407 -34.21 36.67 20.75
CA GLU A 407 -33.40 37.42 21.74
C GLU A 407 -33.77 36.95 23.16
N GLU A 408 -32.98 37.34 24.18
CA GLU A 408 -33.20 37.09 25.63
C GLU A 408 -33.10 35.61 26.10
N LEU A 409 -32.32 35.23 27.12
CA LEU A 409 -31.53 35.95 28.13
C LEU A 409 -30.14 35.32 28.38
N GLU A 410 -29.18 36.17 28.77
CA GLU A 410 -27.88 35.75 29.32
C GLU A 410 -27.92 35.48 30.84
N ALA A 411 -26.76 35.05 31.37
CA ALA A 411 -26.26 35.24 32.74
C ALA A 411 -26.57 34.19 33.82
N ALA A 412 -25.64 33.25 34.01
CA ALA A 412 -25.02 32.98 35.32
C ALA A 412 -23.76 32.09 35.22
N ASP A 413 -22.56 32.69 35.23
CA ASP A 413 -21.50 32.35 36.19
C ASP A 413 -20.32 33.36 36.08
N ARG A 414 -19.98 34.02 37.20
CA ARG A 414 -18.58 34.34 37.53
C ARG A 414 -18.37 34.45 39.04
N SER A 415 -17.54 33.52 39.52
CA SER A 415 -16.66 33.60 40.71
C SER A 415 -17.26 33.33 42.10
N ILE A 416 -16.58 32.46 42.84
CA ILE A 416 -15.74 32.87 43.98
C ILE A 416 -14.53 31.93 44.12
N VAL A 417 -13.33 32.54 44.09
CA VAL A 417 -12.02 32.22 44.72
C VAL A 417 -11.60 30.75 44.97
N SER A 418 -10.37 30.43 44.56
CA SER A 418 -9.60 29.21 44.91
C SER A 418 -8.40 29.50 45.83
N SER A 419 -8.08 28.58 46.76
CA SER A 419 -6.83 28.45 47.57
C SER A 419 -7.01 27.35 48.63
N LEU A 420 -6.00 26.60 49.12
CA LEU A 420 -4.56 26.54 48.83
C LEU A 420 -3.92 25.22 49.31
N GLY A 421 -2.98 24.64 48.54
CA GLY A 421 -1.90 23.76 49.03
C GLY A 421 -2.16 22.25 49.21
N ASN A 422 -1.13 21.38 49.34
CA ASN A 422 0.30 21.55 49.04
C ASN A 422 1.07 20.19 48.96
N GLY A 423 2.12 20.09 48.14
CA GLY A 423 3.05 18.92 48.06
C GLY A 423 2.53 17.70 47.28
N GLY A 424 3.36 16.78 46.76
CA GLY A 424 4.83 16.70 46.71
C GLY A 424 5.32 15.61 45.72
N THR A 425 6.60 15.59 45.37
CA THR A 425 7.17 14.83 44.22
C THR A 425 7.70 13.42 44.52
N SER A 426 7.49 12.45 43.62
CA SER A 426 8.45 11.36 43.30
C SER A 426 8.09 10.65 41.97
N VAL A 427 8.79 9.56 41.61
CA VAL A 427 8.88 9.01 40.24
C VAL A 427 8.70 7.48 40.21
N SER A 428 8.13 6.96 39.10
CA SER A 428 8.15 5.57 38.58
C SER A 428 7.28 4.43 39.17
N LEU A 429 6.72 3.67 38.20
CA LEU A 429 6.49 2.21 38.13
C LEU A 429 5.29 1.49 38.82
N ALA A 430 4.90 0.40 38.14
CA ALA A 430 4.17 -0.81 38.58
C ALA A 430 2.62 -0.84 38.61
N SER A 431 2.06 -1.46 37.56
CA SER A 431 0.92 -2.43 37.52
C SER A 431 0.00 -2.68 38.74
N SER A 432 -1.32 -2.79 38.47
CA SER A 432 -2.08 -4.05 38.65
C SER A 432 -3.54 -3.97 38.14
N VAL A 433 -4.17 -5.13 37.87
CA VAL A 433 -5.51 -5.31 37.26
C VAL A 433 -6.43 -6.16 38.15
N PRO A 434 -7.76 -5.94 38.13
CA PRO A 434 -8.73 -7.00 37.79
C PRO A 434 -9.77 -6.49 36.75
N GLY A 435 -10.39 -7.26 35.84
CA GLY A 435 -10.65 -8.72 35.76
C GLY A 435 -12.12 -9.01 36.12
N GLU A 436 -12.95 -9.74 35.36
CA GLU A 436 -12.87 -10.34 34.00
C GLU A 436 -14.26 -10.13 33.28
N VAL A 437 -14.89 -10.87 32.35
CA VAL A 437 -14.86 -12.25 31.79
C VAL A 437 -15.24 -12.19 30.27
N TRP A 438 -15.41 -13.34 29.59
CA TRP A 438 -15.67 -13.57 28.16
C TRP A 438 -17.15 -13.29 27.71
N SER A 439 -17.62 -13.40 26.45
CA SER A 439 -17.22 -14.29 25.33
C SER A 439 -17.89 -13.99 23.96
N GLY A 440 -17.17 -14.17 22.84
CA GLY A 440 -17.70 -14.30 21.46
C GLY A 440 -18.20 -13.02 20.76
N GLY A 441 -18.22 -12.90 19.43
CA GLY A 441 -17.71 -13.80 18.38
C GLY A 441 -18.67 -13.94 17.17
N GLY A 442 -18.65 -12.99 16.22
CA GLY A 442 -19.57 -13.02 15.08
C GLY A 442 -19.27 -12.05 13.93
N LEU A 443 -18.81 -12.60 12.81
CA LEU A 443 -18.61 -11.98 11.50
C LEU A 443 -19.79 -11.07 11.05
N MET A 444 -19.50 -9.84 10.59
CA MET A 444 -20.42 -9.01 9.81
C MET A 444 -19.87 -8.81 8.40
N ASP A 445 -20.69 -9.13 7.39
CA ASP A 445 -20.33 -9.08 5.98
C ASP A 445 -20.92 -7.83 5.29
N ARG A 446 -20.24 -7.28 4.29
CA ARG A 446 -20.66 -6.05 3.59
C ARG A 446 -21.65 -6.36 2.47
N SER A 447 -22.70 -5.55 2.35
CA SER A 447 -23.52 -5.48 1.13
C SER A 447 -24.18 -4.12 1.00
N ALA A 448 -23.59 -3.24 0.18
CA ALA A 448 -24.28 -2.07 -0.34
C ALA A 448 -25.09 -2.45 -1.59
N SER A 449 -26.22 -1.78 -1.82
CA SER A 449 -26.98 -1.92 -3.07
C SER A 449 -27.54 -0.57 -3.51
N TYR A 450 -27.02 -0.05 -4.62
CA TYR A 450 -27.60 1.09 -5.33
C TYR A 450 -29.02 0.75 -5.84
N GLN A 451 -29.89 1.75 -5.87
CA GLN A 451 -31.14 1.69 -6.65
C GLN A 451 -31.18 2.86 -7.63
N LEU A 452 -31.49 2.55 -8.89
CA LEU A 452 -31.72 3.51 -9.96
C LEU A 452 -33.22 3.80 -10.10
N SER A 453 -33.56 5.06 -10.39
CA SER A 453 -34.93 5.54 -10.52
C SER A 453 -35.62 5.05 -11.81
N PRO A 454 -36.90 4.66 -11.76
CA PRO A 454 -37.81 4.73 -12.90
C PRO A 454 -38.60 6.05 -12.90
N ALA A 455 -39.02 6.51 -14.08
CA ALA A 455 -39.86 7.70 -14.27
C ALA A 455 -41.12 7.36 -15.10
N TYR A 456 -42.07 8.30 -15.14
CA TYR A 456 -43.38 8.24 -15.84
C TYR A 456 -44.40 7.25 -15.24
N ALA A 457 -45.72 7.49 -15.29
CA ALA A 457 -46.56 8.70 -15.38
C ALA A 457 -48.03 8.23 -15.23
N ASP A 458 -48.94 9.09 -14.75
CA ASP A 458 -50.41 8.95 -14.78
C ASP A 458 -51.03 7.69 -14.09
N GLY A 459 -52.22 7.71 -13.49
CA GLY A 459 -53.18 8.79 -13.25
C GLY A 459 -54.53 8.20 -12.79
N GLU A 460 -55.13 8.80 -11.76
CA GLU A 460 -56.52 8.58 -11.26
C GLU A 460 -56.92 7.20 -10.66
N GLY A 461 -57.82 7.23 -9.66
CA GLY A 461 -58.62 6.05 -9.21
C GLY A 461 -58.47 5.62 -7.74
N ALA A 462 -59.30 6.18 -6.85
CA ALA A 462 -59.61 5.61 -5.53
C ALA A 462 -60.75 4.54 -5.65
N ASP A 463 -61.08 3.67 -4.69
CA ASP A 463 -60.71 3.56 -3.27
C ASP A 463 -60.97 2.12 -2.74
N SER A 464 -60.73 1.89 -1.44
CA SER A 464 -61.36 0.88 -0.56
C SER A 464 -60.69 -0.49 -0.29
N MET A 465 -60.16 -0.59 0.94
CA MET A 465 -60.13 -1.74 1.87
C MET A 465 -59.35 -3.05 1.56
N THR A 466 -58.20 -3.15 2.25
CA THR A 466 -57.74 -4.30 3.08
C THR A 466 -57.72 -5.72 2.49
N ARG A 467 -56.50 -6.23 2.24
CA ARG A 467 -56.06 -7.52 2.81
C ARG A 467 -54.53 -7.64 2.84
N GLU A 468 -53.97 -7.97 3.99
CA GLU A 468 -52.51 -8.14 4.17
C GLU A 468 -51.96 -9.31 3.35
N LYS A 469 -50.76 -9.15 2.81
CA LYS A 469 -49.92 -10.23 2.28
C LYS A 469 -48.68 -10.33 3.17
N SER A 470 -48.73 -11.16 4.20
CA SER A 470 -47.56 -11.48 5.03
C SER A 470 -46.44 -12.07 4.17
N HIS A 471 -45.22 -11.57 4.33
CA HIS A 471 -44.06 -11.98 3.53
C HIS A 471 -43.67 -13.44 3.84
N GLN A 472 -43.49 -14.28 2.81
CA GLN A 472 -43.09 -15.68 3.00
C GLN A 472 -41.65 -15.79 3.50
N THR A 473 -41.42 -16.62 4.52
CA THR A 473 -40.10 -16.75 5.12
C THR A 473 -39.13 -17.54 4.22
N LEU A 474 -37.83 -17.28 4.40
CA LEU A 474 -36.76 -18.01 3.72
C LEU A 474 -36.78 -19.52 4.05
N ALA A 475 -37.38 -19.92 5.19
CA ALA A 475 -37.60 -21.31 5.55
C ALA A 475 -38.69 -21.98 4.68
N ASP A 476 -39.75 -21.26 4.31
CA ASP A 476 -40.83 -21.78 3.48
C ASP A 476 -40.41 -21.97 2.03
N LEU A 477 -39.64 -21.02 1.47
CA LEU A 477 -39.01 -21.20 0.15
C LEU A 477 -38.06 -22.40 0.13
N LYS A 478 -37.32 -22.65 1.23
CA LYS A 478 -36.46 -23.84 1.37
C LYS A 478 -37.29 -25.13 1.44
N ARG A 479 -38.40 -25.16 2.20
CA ARG A 479 -39.35 -26.29 2.24
C ARG A 479 -39.92 -26.61 0.86
N GLN A 480 -40.42 -25.60 0.14
CA GLN A 480 -40.99 -25.77 -1.21
C GLN A 480 -39.96 -26.26 -2.22
N ARG A 481 -38.74 -25.70 -2.22
CA ARG A 481 -37.65 -26.15 -3.12
C ARG A 481 -37.15 -27.56 -2.79
N ALA A 482 -37.22 -28.00 -1.53
CA ALA A 482 -36.91 -29.38 -1.15
C ALA A 482 -37.97 -30.37 -1.67
N ALA A 483 -39.26 -30.05 -1.49
CA ALA A 483 -40.36 -30.86 -2.03
C ALA A 483 -40.30 -30.99 -3.56
N ALA A 484 -40.01 -29.90 -4.26
CA ALA A 484 -39.89 -29.88 -5.72
C ALA A 484 -38.74 -30.75 -6.28
N LYS A 485 -37.70 -31.04 -5.50
CA LYS A 485 -36.58 -31.91 -5.92
C LYS A 485 -36.90 -33.41 -5.84
N LEU A 486 -37.85 -33.83 -5.01
CA LEU A 486 -38.19 -35.24 -4.82
C LEU A 486 -39.02 -35.83 -5.97
N ASN A 487 -39.73 -35.00 -6.74
CA ASN A 487 -40.64 -35.45 -7.80
C ASN A 487 -40.01 -35.53 -9.21
N LYS A 488 -38.67 -35.51 -9.34
CA LYS A 488 -38.00 -35.37 -10.66
C LYS A 488 -37.22 -36.57 -11.20
N TYR A 489 -37.21 -37.71 -10.51
CA TYR A 489 -36.59 -38.95 -10.99
C TYR A 489 -37.47 -40.19 -10.69
N PRO A 490 -38.01 -40.89 -11.70
CA PRO A 490 -38.63 -42.19 -11.50
C PRO A 490 -37.57 -43.28 -11.25
N ALA A 491 -37.94 -44.34 -10.53
CA ALA A 491 -37.06 -45.46 -10.24
C ALA A 491 -36.86 -46.40 -11.46
N PRO A 492 -35.68 -47.03 -11.63
CA PRO A 492 -35.46 -48.05 -12.65
C PRO A 492 -36.22 -49.36 -12.34
N PRO A 493 -36.55 -50.17 -13.36
CA PRO A 493 -37.27 -51.43 -13.17
C PRO A 493 -36.42 -52.52 -12.49
N PRO A 494 -37.05 -53.49 -11.81
CA PRO A 494 -36.35 -54.57 -11.11
C PRO A 494 -35.80 -55.65 -12.07
N PRO A 495 -34.70 -56.35 -11.70
CA PRO A 495 -34.18 -57.49 -12.45
C PRO A 495 -35.04 -58.75 -12.29
N LEU A 496 -34.95 -59.65 -13.28
CA LEU A 496 -35.66 -60.94 -13.31
C LEU A 496 -34.94 -62.04 -12.49
N PRO A 497 -35.66 -63.08 -12.03
CA PRO A 497 -35.11 -64.14 -11.17
C PRO A 497 -34.33 -65.23 -11.93
N PRO A 498 -33.43 -65.99 -11.25
CA PRO A 498 -32.53 -66.97 -11.89
C PRO A 498 -32.99 -68.44 -11.78
N ALA A 499 -32.63 -69.24 -12.80
CA ALA A 499 -32.55 -70.70 -12.84
C ALA A 499 -31.87 -71.10 -14.19
N LEU A 500 -31.17 -72.22 -14.38
CA LEU A 500 -30.60 -73.23 -13.48
C LEU A 500 -29.38 -73.89 -14.19
N GLU A 501 -28.81 -74.97 -13.63
CA GLU A 501 -27.61 -75.69 -14.09
C GLU A 501 -27.80 -76.46 -15.42
N GLU A 502 -26.75 -76.58 -16.26
CA GLU A 502 -26.08 -77.87 -16.62
C GLU A 502 -24.95 -77.71 -17.68
N GLU A 503 -24.03 -78.69 -17.68
CA GLU A 503 -22.89 -78.95 -18.60
C GLU A 503 -23.30 -80.00 -19.68
N PRO A 504 -22.44 -80.53 -20.59
CA PRO A 504 -21.17 -80.09 -21.19
C PRO A 504 -21.18 -80.16 -22.76
N ALA A 505 -20.01 -80.01 -23.41
CA ALA A 505 -19.38 -81.03 -24.31
C ALA A 505 -18.71 -80.53 -25.61
N ALA A 506 -17.59 -81.20 -25.98
CA ALA A 506 -16.86 -81.22 -27.27
C ALA A 506 -16.33 -79.86 -27.81
N GLU A 507 -15.03 -79.67 -28.06
CA GLU A 507 -14.20 -80.31 -29.11
C GLU A 507 -14.75 -80.05 -30.53
N VAL A 508 -13.94 -79.63 -31.52
CA VAL A 508 -12.86 -80.42 -32.12
C VAL A 508 -11.79 -79.52 -32.79
N THR A 509 -10.51 -79.80 -32.49
CA THR A 509 -9.25 -79.80 -33.29
C THR A 509 -9.22 -79.08 -34.67
N THR A 510 -8.14 -78.47 -35.22
CA THR A 510 -6.67 -78.50 -35.01
C THR A 510 -6.02 -77.45 -35.99
N SER A 511 -4.70 -77.18 -36.14
CA SER A 511 -3.42 -77.74 -35.64
C SER A 511 -2.25 -76.81 -36.00
N GLN A 512 -1.17 -76.80 -35.18
CA GLN A 512 0.26 -76.68 -35.56
C GLN A 512 0.77 -75.38 -36.24
N ALA A 513 2.03 -74.94 -36.08
CA ALA A 513 3.13 -75.24 -35.14
C ALA A 513 4.09 -74.00 -35.09
N GLN A 514 4.81 -73.71 -33.99
CA GLN A 514 6.26 -73.95 -33.76
C GLN A 514 7.19 -73.58 -34.96
N LEU A 515 8.35 -72.91 -34.84
CA LEU A 515 9.27 -72.55 -33.72
C LEU A 515 9.68 -71.05 -33.85
N GLU A 516 10.17 -70.33 -32.82
CA GLU A 516 11.58 -70.21 -32.33
C GLU A 516 12.66 -70.13 -33.45
N LEU A 517 13.70 -69.27 -33.43
CA LEU A 517 14.29 -68.43 -32.36
C LEU A 517 15.19 -67.27 -32.95
N GLN A 518 15.71 -66.40 -32.08
CA GLN A 518 16.98 -65.60 -32.18
C GLN A 518 17.09 -64.21 -32.88
N THR A 519 17.49 -63.22 -32.05
CA THR A 519 18.52 -62.16 -32.23
C THR A 519 18.45 -61.06 -33.33
N SER A 520 17.86 -59.92 -32.95
CA SER A 520 18.45 -58.57 -32.79
C SER A 520 19.96 -58.30 -33.09
N PRO A 521 20.42 -57.03 -33.20
CA PRO A 521 20.04 -55.90 -34.10
C PRO A 521 21.36 -55.18 -34.58
N PRO A 522 21.52 -53.83 -34.71
CA PRO A 522 20.65 -52.69 -35.06
C PRO A 522 21.19 -51.81 -36.23
N ALA A 523 20.58 -50.62 -36.44
CA ALA A 523 21.15 -49.39 -37.06
C ALA A 523 21.42 -49.37 -38.59
N GLU A 524 21.22 -48.26 -39.32
CA GLU A 524 20.39 -47.05 -39.10
C GLU A 524 20.05 -46.39 -40.47
N GLU A 525 18.87 -45.78 -40.58
CA GLU A 525 18.30 -45.19 -41.82
C GLU A 525 17.64 -43.83 -41.50
N VAL A 526 17.46 -42.85 -42.40
CA VAL A 526 18.03 -42.54 -43.74
C VAL A 526 17.77 -41.04 -44.01
N ALA A 527 18.44 -40.44 -45.01
CA ALA A 527 18.22 -39.04 -45.40
C ALA A 527 16.91 -38.79 -46.18
N SER A 528 16.48 -37.52 -46.23
CA SER A 528 15.43 -36.97 -47.11
C SER A 528 15.81 -37.06 -48.62
N PRO A 529 14.94 -36.72 -49.63
CA PRO A 529 13.66 -36.01 -49.53
C PRO A 529 12.50 -36.43 -50.49
N SER A 530 11.35 -35.75 -50.27
CA SER A 530 10.26 -35.36 -51.19
C SER A 530 10.12 -35.94 -52.61
N GLN A 531 8.91 -36.43 -52.93
CA GLN A 531 8.30 -36.26 -54.27
C GLN A 531 6.77 -36.16 -54.21
N VAL A 532 6.14 -35.60 -55.26
CA VAL A 532 4.72 -35.18 -55.31
C VAL A 532 4.10 -35.57 -56.66
N TYR A 533 2.85 -36.08 -56.67
CA TYR A 533 1.96 -36.01 -57.85
C TYR A 533 0.46 -35.97 -57.46
N PHE A 534 -0.40 -35.71 -58.45
CA PHE A 534 -1.72 -35.07 -58.31
C PHE A 534 -2.95 -36.02 -58.34
N THR A 535 -3.94 -35.75 -57.46
CA THR A 535 -5.40 -35.43 -57.67
C THR A 535 -6.24 -36.15 -58.77
N PRO A 536 -7.59 -35.92 -58.95
CA PRO A 536 -8.54 -35.09 -58.20
C PRO A 536 -9.93 -35.70 -57.89
N ALA A 537 -10.67 -35.07 -56.95
CA ALA A 537 -12.14 -34.93 -57.01
C ALA A 537 -12.64 -33.81 -56.05
N SER A 538 -13.39 -32.83 -56.59
CA SER A 538 -14.34 -31.89 -55.92
C SER A 538 -14.10 -31.47 -54.46
N GLY A 539 -13.94 -30.19 -54.10
CA GLY A 539 -14.02 -28.95 -54.89
C GLY A 539 -13.96 -27.71 -53.97
N ASP A 540 -13.50 -26.57 -54.48
CA ASP A 540 -12.94 -25.46 -53.67
C ASP A 540 -13.64 -24.09 -53.96
N PRO A 541 -13.26 -22.92 -53.40
CA PRO A 541 -14.21 -22.08 -52.66
C PRO A 541 -14.40 -20.68 -53.31
N PRO A 542 -14.73 -19.64 -52.52
CA PRO A 542 -13.84 -18.47 -52.57
C PRO A 542 -13.57 -17.77 -51.22
N LEU A 543 -12.40 -17.13 -51.15
CA LEU A 543 -11.99 -16.14 -50.13
C LEU A 543 -12.20 -14.69 -50.65
N LEU A 544 -11.72 -13.70 -49.89
CA LEU A 544 -11.58 -12.24 -50.17
C LEU A 544 -12.79 -11.38 -49.75
N LYS A 545 -12.62 -10.14 -49.25
CA LYS A 545 -11.43 -9.27 -49.07
C LYS A 545 -11.44 -8.60 -47.68
N LEU A 546 -10.25 -8.38 -47.12
CA LEU A 546 -10.00 -7.23 -46.23
C LEU A 546 -9.78 -5.97 -47.09
N ARG A 547 -10.16 -4.79 -46.58
CA ARG A 547 -9.90 -3.49 -47.21
C ARG A 547 -9.69 -2.42 -46.14
N ALA A 548 -8.53 -1.78 -46.15
CA ALA A 548 -8.26 -0.59 -45.36
C ALA A 548 -8.79 0.68 -46.07
N PRO A 549 -9.12 1.74 -45.31
CA PRO A 549 -9.06 3.13 -45.74
C PRO A 549 -7.88 3.87 -45.09
N GLU A 550 -7.37 4.89 -45.78
CA GLU A 550 -6.39 5.84 -45.27
C GLU A 550 -7.03 7.25 -45.11
N GLU A 551 -6.26 8.18 -44.54
CA GLU A 551 -6.42 9.65 -44.61
C GLU A 551 -7.57 10.36 -43.83
N GLU A 552 -7.15 10.97 -42.72
CA GLU A 552 -7.12 12.43 -42.48
C GLU A 552 -8.13 13.20 -41.56
N GLN A 553 -7.52 14.22 -40.91
CA GLN A 553 -8.08 15.46 -40.33
C GLN A 553 -9.06 15.38 -39.14
N SER A 554 -8.53 15.55 -37.91
CA SER A 554 -8.49 16.86 -37.21
C SER A 554 -8.34 16.71 -35.67
N ILE A 555 -7.23 17.21 -35.11
CA ILE A 555 -7.01 17.29 -33.65
C ILE A 555 -7.26 18.72 -33.19
N ASN A 556 -8.38 18.95 -32.50
CA ASN A 556 -8.60 20.18 -31.74
C ASN A 556 -7.87 20.10 -30.39
N LYS A 557 -7.22 21.19 -29.99
CA LYS A 557 -6.54 21.33 -28.70
C LYS A 557 -7.48 21.94 -27.67
N GLU A 558 -7.60 21.33 -26.49
CA GLU A 558 -7.86 22.06 -25.24
C GLU A 558 -6.99 21.45 -24.11
N PRO A 559 -6.41 22.26 -23.20
CA PRO A 559 -5.59 21.77 -22.10
C PRO A 559 -6.43 21.45 -20.86
N CYS A 560 -5.97 20.53 -20.02
CA CYS A 560 -6.57 20.27 -18.71
C CYS A 560 -5.52 20.40 -17.60
N CYS A 561 -5.30 21.63 -17.13
CA CYS A 561 -4.53 21.91 -15.92
C CYS A 561 -5.47 21.96 -14.71
N GLY A 562 -5.06 21.43 -13.56
CA GLY A 562 -5.95 21.43 -12.39
C GLY A 562 -5.50 20.65 -11.16
N LEU A 563 -4.45 21.13 -10.48
CA LEU A 563 -4.35 21.15 -9.00
C LEU A 563 -3.50 22.36 -8.59
N MET A 564 -3.53 22.74 -7.30
CA MET A 564 -3.09 24.06 -6.80
C MET A 564 -1.70 24.06 -6.18
#